data_AF-A0A7X8V3J5-F1
#
_entry.id   AF-A0A7X8V3J5-F1
#
_cell.length_a   1.000
_cell.length_b   1.000
_cell.length_c   1.000
_cell.angle_alpha   90.00
_cell.angle_beta   90.00
_cell.angle_gamma   90.00
#
_symmetry.space_group_name_H-M   'P 1'
#
loop_
_entity.id
_entity.type
_entity.pdbx_description
1 polymer ?
#
loop_
_entity_poly.entity_id
_entity_poly.type
_entity_poly.pdbx_seq_one_letter_code
_entity_poly.pdbx_strand_id
1 'polypeptide(L)'
;MDLGLSIILARILQFFHEVLGVEWGWAIILLTVLIKILLFPTSISQFRSMEKMKKIQPLYQKLQEKYKNDPQELQKKTMELYKAHNVNPLGGCLPILIQLPFLVGLFTMLNNPDKYGIDMSNAVFLGMNLLQSGYIPLGIVSGVTTFLQQKMTPTAGADSSQSTMMYIMPFFIGWLTITLKAGVGLYWTASTILGIAQQWVINRFILAKESPKEELSGEKDQEQKGKPKKAKPKESTQQESTQ
;
A
#
# COMPACT_ATOMS: atom_id res chain seq x y z
N MET A 1 14.31 -7.63 19.50
CA MET A 1 13.58 -7.13 18.30
C MET A 1 14.61 -6.57 17.36
N ASP A 2 14.58 -7.01 16.10
CA ASP A 2 15.69 -7.05 15.12
C ASP A 2 16.80 -5.97 15.25
N LEU A 3 17.87 -6.34 15.97
CA LEU A 3 19.08 -5.53 16.07
C LEU A 3 19.76 -5.40 14.69
N GLY A 4 19.62 -6.42 13.82
CA GLY A 4 20.29 -6.45 12.52
C GLY A 4 19.87 -5.33 11.57
N LEU A 5 18.56 -5.22 11.29
CA LEU A 5 18.06 -4.20 10.37
C LEU A 5 18.30 -2.77 10.91
N SER A 6 18.09 -2.55 12.21
CA SER A 6 18.34 -1.25 12.82
C SER A 6 19.81 -0.83 12.75
N ILE A 7 20.76 -1.75 12.94
CA ILE A 7 22.19 -1.49 12.76
C ILE A 7 22.50 -1.14 11.29
N ILE A 8 21.92 -1.85 10.32
CA ILE A 8 22.13 -1.55 8.90
C ILE A 8 21.63 -0.14 8.57
N LEU A 9 20.42 0.21 9.02
CA LEU A 9 19.85 1.54 8.82
C LEU A 9 20.70 2.63 9.48
N ALA A 10 21.21 2.38 10.69
CA ALA A 10 22.11 3.28 11.41
C ALA A 10 23.40 3.56 10.63
N ARG A 11 24.04 2.52 10.11
CA ARG A 11 25.27 2.65 9.30
C ARG A 11 25.03 3.44 8.02
N ILE A 12 23.90 3.22 7.35
CA ILE A 12 23.55 3.99 6.15
C ILE A 12 23.29 5.46 6.51
N LEU A 13 22.61 5.72 7.63
CA LEU A 13 22.37 7.08 8.10
C LEU A 13 23.67 7.82 8.44
N GLN A 14 24.58 7.15 9.18
CA GLN A 14 25.93 7.66 9.47
C GLN A 14 26.71 7.92 8.19
N PHE A 15 26.67 7.00 7.22
CA PHE A 15 27.32 7.20 5.93
C PHE A 15 26.81 8.47 5.22
N PHE A 16 25.51 8.74 5.23
CA PHE A 16 24.99 9.99 4.67
C PHE A 16 25.50 11.20 5.42
N HIS A 17 25.48 11.19 6.75
CA HIS A 17 25.95 12.33 7.53
C HIS A 17 27.45 12.58 7.39
N GLU A 18 28.28 11.54 7.56
CA GLU A 18 29.74 11.65 7.63
C GLU A 18 30.39 11.74 6.24
N VAL A 19 29.91 10.96 5.26
CA VAL A 19 30.55 10.89 3.93
C VAL A 19 29.95 11.90 2.96
N LEU A 20 28.62 12.07 2.97
CA LEU A 20 27.98 13.09 2.12
C LEU A 20 27.93 14.48 2.78
N GLY A 21 28.27 14.58 4.07
CA GLY A 21 28.29 15.85 4.80
C GLY A 21 26.90 16.48 4.96
N VAL A 22 25.81 15.69 4.86
CA VAL A 22 24.46 16.22 4.98
C VAL A 22 23.99 16.24 6.44
N GLU A 23 23.20 17.25 6.79
CA GLU A 23 22.59 17.33 8.12
C GLU A 23 21.68 16.12 8.42
N TRP A 24 21.53 15.78 9.71
CA TRP A 24 20.74 14.62 10.17
C TRP A 24 19.32 14.55 9.59
N GLY A 25 18.65 15.69 9.42
CA GLY A 25 17.30 15.71 8.84
C GLY A 25 17.29 15.31 7.36
N TRP A 26 18.26 15.78 6.59
CA TRP A 26 18.45 15.37 5.19
C TRP A 26 18.89 13.90 5.09
N ALA A 27 19.74 13.43 6.00
CA ALA A 27 20.13 12.02 6.07
C ALA A 27 18.89 11.11 6.26
N ILE A 28 17.95 11.48 7.14
CA ILE A 28 16.69 10.75 7.33
C ILE A 28 15.85 10.75 6.04
N ILE A 29 15.74 11.88 5.36
CA ILE A 29 15.00 11.99 4.10
C ILE A 29 15.64 11.11 3.01
N LEU A 30 16.96 11.16 2.85
CA LEU A 30 17.70 10.34 1.89
C LEU A 30 17.54 8.84 2.17
N LEU A 31 17.60 8.43 3.43
CA LEU A 31 17.33 7.06 3.84
C LEU A 31 15.91 6.63 3.45
N THR A 32 14.94 7.52 3.63
CA THR A 32 13.54 7.28 3.23
C THR A 32 13.42 7.10 1.71
N VAL A 33 14.11 7.94 0.93
CA VAL A 33 14.16 7.84 -0.53
C VAL A 33 14.78 6.49 -0.95
N LEU A 34 15.90 6.09 -0.34
CA LEU A 34 16.56 4.83 -0.62
C LEU A 34 15.62 3.63 -0.38
N ILE A 35 14.94 3.60 0.76
CA ILE A 35 13.97 2.53 1.09
C ILE A 35 12.85 2.50 0.05
N LYS A 36 12.32 3.67 -0.35
CA LYS A 36 11.25 3.71 -1.37
C LYS A 36 11.70 3.28 -2.74
N ILE A 37 12.94 3.59 -3.15
CA ILE A 37 13.50 3.09 -4.41
C ILE A 37 13.61 1.57 -4.38
N LEU A 38 14.12 1.02 -3.27
CA LEU A 38 14.23 -0.43 -3.07
C LEU A 38 12.85 -1.12 -3.13
N LEU A 39 11.83 -0.50 -2.53
CA LEU A 39 10.47 -1.03 -2.47
C LEU A 39 9.60 -0.63 -3.67
N PHE A 40 10.10 0.22 -4.58
CA PHE A 40 9.36 0.71 -5.74
C PHE A 40 8.71 -0.39 -6.60
N PRO A 41 9.42 -1.47 -7.01
CA PRO A 41 8.79 -2.54 -7.79
C PRO A 41 7.63 -3.21 -7.05
N THR A 42 7.79 -3.41 -5.74
CA THR A 42 6.74 -3.97 -4.89
C THR A 42 5.53 -3.05 -4.83
N SER A 43 5.75 -1.73 -4.70
CA SER A 43 4.66 -0.76 -4.68
C SER A 43 3.89 -0.69 -5.99
N ILE A 44 4.53 -0.90 -7.15
CA ILE A 44 3.82 -1.00 -8.43
C ILE A 44 2.78 -2.12 -8.37
N SER A 45 3.16 -3.30 -7.87
CA SER A 45 2.23 -4.42 -7.70
C SER A 45 1.09 -4.09 -6.73
N GLN A 46 1.38 -3.36 -5.65
CA GLN A 46 0.37 -2.94 -4.67
C GLN A 46 -0.65 -1.97 -5.28
N PHE A 47 -0.19 -0.94 -5.99
CA PHE A 47 -1.08 0.01 -6.66
C PHE A 47 -1.91 -0.64 -7.77
N ARG A 48 -1.34 -1.57 -8.55
CA ARG A 48 -2.10 -2.37 -9.53
C ARG A 48 -3.23 -3.17 -8.86
N SER A 49 -2.98 -3.80 -7.72
CA SER A 49 -4.02 -4.53 -6.98
C SER A 49 -5.14 -3.61 -6.50
N MET A 50 -4.80 -2.39 -6.04
CA MET A 50 -5.79 -1.41 -5.61
C MET A 50 -6.63 -0.86 -6.76
N GLU A 51 -6.04 -0.67 -7.94
CA GLU A 51 -6.80 -0.24 -9.13
C GLU A 51 -7.78 -1.33 -9.60
N LYS A 52 -7.40 -2.61 -9.54
CA LYS A 52 -8.33 -3.72 -9.82
C LYS A 52 -9.49 -3.77 -8.82
N MET A 53 -9.21 -3.54 -7.53
CA MET A 53 -10.25 -3.42 -6.50
C MET A 53 -11.21 -2.26 -6.78
N LYS A 54 -10.67 -1.10 -7.20
CA LYS A 54 -11.47 0.08 -7.57
C LYS A 54 -12.44 -0.22 -8.71
N LYS A 55 -12.02 -0.97 -9.74
CA LYS A 55 -12.90 -1.39 -10.85
C LYS A 55 -14.06 -2.29 -10.39
N ILE A 56 -13.88 -3.08 -9.33
CA ILE A 56 -14.90 -4.00 -8.79
C ILE A 56 -15.85 -3.30 -7.80
N GLN A 57 -15.45 -2.16 -7.22
CA GLN A 57 -16.25 -1.39 -6.28
C GLN A 57 -17.73 -1.18 -6.67
N PRO A 58 -18.09 -0.83 -7.93
CA PRO A 58 -19.51 -0.69 -8.31
C PRO A 58 -20.29 -2.02 -8.26
N LEU A 59 -19.64 -3.16 -8.53
CA LEU A 59 -20.27 -4.48 -8.41
C LEU A 59 -20.46 -4.86 -6.94
N TYR A 60 -19.48 -4.52 -6.09
CA TYR A 60 -19.59 -4.68 -4.65
C TYR A 60 -20.76 -3.85 -4.07
N GLN A 61 -20.93 -2.60 -4.49
CA GLN A 61 -22.04 -1.74 -4.05
C GLN A 61 -23.41 -2.36 -4.40
N LYS A 62 -23.57 -2.87 -5.63
CA LYS A 62 -24.81 -3.58 -6.03
C LYS A 62 -25.06 -4.82 -5.18
N LEU A 63 -24.00 -5.55 -4.83
CA LEU A 63 -24.09 -6.72 -3.97
C LEU A 63 -24.52 -6.33 -2.55
N GLN A 64 -23.93 -5.27 -2.00
CA GLN A 64 -24.27 -4.72 -0.69
C GLN A 64 -25.74 -4.26 -0.62
N GLU A 65 -26.25 -3.61 -1.65
CA GLU A 65 -27.67 -3.23 -1.75
C GLU A 65 -28.59 -4.46 -1.79
N LYS A 66 -28.22 -5.48 -2.59
CA LYS A 66 -29.02 -6.70 -2.76
C LYS A 66 -29.09 -7.56 -1.48
N TYR A 67 -27.99 -7.64 -0.73
CA TYR A 67 -27.87 -8.49 0.46
C TYR A 67 -27.78 -7.68 1.76
N LYS A 68 -28.32 -6.46 1.79
CA LYS A 68 -28.28 -5.55 2.96
C LYS A 68 -28.81 -6.19 4.25
N ASN A 69 -29.78 -7.09 4.13
CA ASN A 69 -30.43 -7.76 5.26
C ASN A 69 -29.81 -9.13 5.59
N ASP A 70 -28.81 -9.58 4.83
CA ASP A 70 -28.15 -10.87 5.02
C ASP A 70 -26.61 -10.72 4.98
N PRO A 71 -25.99 -10.36 6.12
CA PRO A 71 -24.55 -10.17 6.22
C PRO A 71 -23.74 -11.44 5.91
N GLN A 72 -24.30 -12.62 6.18
CA GLN A 72 -23.60 -13.88 5.92
C GLN A 72 -23.52 -14.16 4.42
N GLU A 73 -24.64 -14.02 3.72
CA GLU A 73 -24.67 -14.20 2.27
C GLU A 73 -23.88 -13.09 1.55
N LEU A 74 -23.93 -11.84 2.05
CA LEU A 74 -23.10 -10.74 1.56
C LEU A 74 -21.60 -11.08 1.63
N GLN A 75 -21.12 -11.60 2.77
CA GLN A 75 -19.71 -11.95 2.93
C GLN A 75 -19.29 -13.05 1.95
N LYS A 76 -20.12 -14.09 1.80
CA LYS A 76 -19.89 -15.19 0.87
C LYS A 76 -19.83 -14.70 -0.59
N LYS A 77 -20.83 -13.92 -1.01
CA LYS A 77 -20.91 -13.39 -2.37
C LYS A 77 -19.80 -12.39 -2.68
N THR A 78 -19.35 -11.63 -1.69
CA THR A 78 -18.21 -10.72 -1.83
C THR A 78 -16.93 -11.50 -2.12
N MET A 79 -16.70 -12.60 -1.41
CA MET A 79 -15.55 -13.46 -1.67
C MET A 79 -15.64 -14.15 -3.04
N GLU A 80 -16.83 -14.59 -3.46
CA GLU A 80 -17.08 -15.11 -4.81
C GLU A 80 -16.77 -14.05 -5.89
N LEU A 81 -17.20 -12.80 -5.69
CA LEU A 81 -16.93 -11.68 -6.59
C LEU A 81 -15.43 -11.43 -6.73
N TYR A 82 -14.70 -11.33 -5.62
CA TYR A 82 -13.24 -11.14 -5.64
C TYR A 82 -12.52 -12.29 -6.33
N LYS A 83 -12.94 -13.55 -6.11
CA LYS A 83 -12.39 -14.72 -6.81
C LYS A 83 -12.69 -14.70 -8.31
N ALA A 84 -13.92 -14.39 -8.70
CA ALA A 84 -14.34 -14.34 -10.10
C ALA A 84 -13.53 -13.32 -10.92
N HIS A 85 -13.19 -12.19 -10.30
CA HIS A 85 -12.36 -11.15 -10.93
C HIS A 85 -10.86 -11.27 -10.65
N ASN A 86 -10.40 -12.37 -10.02
CA ASN A 86 -9.00 -12.62 -9.67
C ASN A 86 -8.34 -11.47 -8.88
N VAL A 87 -9.07 -10.91 -7.92
CA VAL A 87 -8.57 -9.82 -7.06
C VAL A 87 -8.37 -10.32 -5.64
N ASN A 88 -7.21 -9.99 -5.07
CA ASN A 88 -6.87 -10.36 -3.70
C ASN A 88 -7.17 -9.18 -2.75
N PRO A 89 -8.13 -9.29 -1.81
CA PRO A 89 -8.45 -8.21 -0.87
C PRO A 89 -7.28 -7.85 0.05
N LEU A 90 -6.34 -8.77 0.28
CA LEU A 90 -5.13 -8.53 1.08
C LEU A 90 -4.08 -7.69 0.35
N GLY A 91 -4.24 -7.44 -0.95
CA GLY A 91 -3.32 -6.61 -1.72
C GLY A 91 -3.24 -5.16 -1.21
N GLY A 92 -4.31 -4.67 -0.55
CA GLY A 92 -4.36 -3.32 0.02
C GLY A 92 -3.61 -3.16 1.35
N CYS A 93 -3.45 -4.22 2.15
CA CYS A 93 -2.72 -4.17 3.44
C CYS A 93 -1.26 -4.62 3.34
N LEU A 94 -0.88 -5.22 2.20
CA LEU A 94 0.50 -5.61 1.90
C LEU A 94 1.55 -4.49 2.10
N PRO A 95 1.28 -3.20 1.79
CA PRO A 95 2.23 -2.11 2.04
C PRO A 95 2.62 -2.01 3.52
N ILE A 96 1.66 -2.17 4.42
CA ILE A 96 1.89 -2.07 5.86
C ILE A 96 2.80 -3.21 6.32
N LEU A 97 2.51 -4.45 5.91
CA LEU A 97 3.29 -5.61 6.32
C LEU A 97 4.76 -5.54 5.90
N ILE A 98 5.03 -5.10 4.68
CA ILE A 98 6.40 -4.97 4.16
C ILE A 98 7.12 -3.77 4.78
N GLN A 99 6.39 -2.71 5.12
CA GLN A 99 6.95 -1.49 5.70
C GLN A 99 7.24 -1.60 7.19
N LEU A 100 6.48 -2.42 7.94
CA LEU A 100 6.58 -2.57 9.39
C LEU A 100 8.00 -2.88 9.88
N PRO A 101 8.78 -3.81 9.28
CA PRO A 101 10.16 -4.07 9.70
C PRO A 101 11.06 -2.83 9.63
N PHE A 102 10.99 -2.08 8.53
CA PHE A 102 11.77 -0.85 8.35
C PHE A 102 11.34 0.23 9.34
N LEU A 103 10.04 0.35 9.61
CA LEU A 103 9.51 1.30 10.59
C LEU A 103 10.02 0.97 11.99
N VAL A 104 9.97 -0.29 12.42
CA VAL A 104 10.46 -0.72 13.75
C VAL A 104 11.98 -0.50 13.86
N GLY A 105 12.73 -0.81 12.80
CA GLY A 105 14.18 -0.61 12.79
C GLY A 105 14.56 0.87 12.94
N LEU A 106 13.93 1.74 12.14
CA LEU A 106 14.19 3.17 12.19
C LEU A 106 13.67 3.81 13.49
N PHE A 107 12.50 3.39 13.98
CA PHE A 107 11.95 3.87 15.25
C PHE A 107 12.88 3.56 16.42
N THR A 108 13.41 2.33 16.47
CA THR A 108 14.32 1.91 17.53
C THR A 108 15.62 2.70 17.49
N MET A 109 16.17 2.89 16.29
CA MET A 109 17.36 3.68 16.03
C MET A 109 17.18 5.16 16.42
N LEU A 110 16.18 5.85 15.88
CA LEU A 110 15.96 7.28 16.14
C LEU A 110 15.52 7.56 17.58
N ASN A 111 14.90 6.60 18.27
CA ASN A 111 14.58 6.76 19.68
C ASN A 111 15.79 6.57 20.60
N ASN A 112 16.78 5.79 20.20
CA ASN A 112 17.97 5.52 21.01
C ASN A 112 19.23 5.60 20.15
N PRO A 113 19.54 6.75 19.54
CA PRO A 113 20.63 6.88 18.57
C PRO A 113 21.99 6.54 19.21
N ASP A 114 22.17 6.83 20.49
CA ASP A 114 23.39 6.52 21.26
C ASP A 114 23.74 5.02 21.26
N LYS A 115 22.72 4.14 21.26
CA LYS A 115 22.92 2.68 21.21
C LYS A 115 23.53 2.21 19.88
N TYR A 116 23.46 3.05 18.86
CA TYR A 116 23.99 2.79 17.52
C TYR A 116 25.24 3.63 17.22
N GLY A 117 25.78 4.35 18.21
CA GLY A 117 26.95 5.21 18.05
C GLY A 117 26.66 6.47 17.24
N ILE A 118 25.41 6.96 17.25
CA ILE A 118 24.99 8.15 16.52
C ILE A 118 24.79 9.28 17.54
N ASP A 119 25.60 10.33 17.45
CA ASP A 119 25.38 11.54 18.25
C ASP A 119 24.47 12.52 17.51
N MET A 120 23.21 12.59 17.94
CA MET A 120 22.18 13.50 17.40
C MET A 120 21.88 14.66 18.36
N SER A 121 22.72 14.93 19.35
CA SER A 121 22.42 15.91 20.42
C SER A 121 22.15 17.31 19.88
N ASN A 122 22.83 17.70 18.78
CA ASN A 122 22.67 18.98 18.11
C ASN A 122 21.92 18.88 16.77
N ALA A 123 21.15 17.81 16.57
CA ALA A 123 20.44 17.57 15.32
C ALA A 123 19.23 18.52 15.18
N VAL A 124 19.47 19.72 14.65
CA VAL A 124 18.44 20.70 14.33
C VAL A 124 18.16 20.68 12.83
N PHE A 125 16.90 20.57 12.45
CA PHE A 125 16.46 20.58 11.06
C PHE A 125 15.22 21.45 10.91
N LEU A 126 15.22 22.42 10.00
CA LEU A 126 14.08 23.34 9.79
C LEU A 126 13.51 23.97 11.08
N GLY A 127 14.38 24.26 12.05
CA GLY A 127 14.00 24.86 13.33
C GLY A 127 13.43 23.88 14.37
N MET A 128 13.41 22.58 14.11
CA MET A 128 13.08 21.55 15.11
C MET A 128 14.32 20.77 15.53
N ASN A 129 14.45 20.50 16.83
CA ASN A 129 15.40 19.50 17.32
C ASN A 129 14.82 18.10 17.06
N LEU A 130 15.54 17.25 16.35
CA LEU A 130 15.07 15.92 15.95
C LEU A 130 14.86 14.95 17.13
N LEU A 131 15.44 15.23 18.30
CA LEU A 131 15.27 14.42 19.51
C LEU A 131 14.12 14.90 20.39
N GLN A 132 13.56 16.08 20.14
CA GLN A 132 12.44 16.61 20.94
C GLN A 132 11.12 15.92 20.58
N SER A 133 10.21 15.80 21.55
CA SER A 133 8.81 15.49 21.33
C SER A 133 7.96 16.76 21.42
N GLY A 134 6.69 16.68 21.01
CA GLY A 134 5.73 17.77 21.13
C GLY A 134 5.79 18.83 20.03
N TYR A 135 6.49 18.57 18.91
CA TYR A 135 6.62 19.54 17.83
C TYR A 135 5.36 19.59 16.94
N ILE A 136 4.42 20.45 17.34
CA ILE A 136 3.08 20.59 16.73
C ILE A 136 3.12 20.86 15.21
N PRO A 137 3.98 21.74 14.65
CA PRO A 137 3.97 22.02 13.22
C PRO A 137 4.15 20.77 12.35
N LEU A 138 5.05 19.87 12.76
CA LEU A 138 5.26 18.60 12.07
C LEU A 138 4.03 17.68 12.14
N GLY A 139 3.34 17.66 13.28
CA GLY A 139 2.08 16.94 13.43
C GLY A 139 1.00 17.38 12.46
N ILE A 140 0.84 18.69 12.30
CA ILE A 140 -0.12 19.28 11.36
C ILE A 140 0.24 18.88 9.93
N VAL A 141 1.51 19.02 9.54
CA VAL A 141 1.97 18.64 8.20
C VAL A 141 1.78 17.15 7.95
N SER A 142 2.11 16.30 8.92
CA SER A 142 1.93 14.85 8.85
C SER A 142 0.46 14.47 8.67
N GLY A 143 -0.44 15.07 9.46
CA GLY A 143 -1.88 14.84 9.34
C GLY A 143 -2.43 15.29 7.98
N VAL A 144 -2.08 16.51 7.54
CA VAL A 144 -2.53 17.05 6.24
C VAL A 144 -2.02 16.18 5.09
N THR A 145 -0.73 15.83 5.08
CA THR A 145 -0.15 14.99 4.02
C THR A 145 -0.77 13.60 4.02
N THR A 146 -1.05 13.01 5.19
CA THR A 146 -1.72 11.71 5.29
C THR A 146 -3.14 11.78 4.72
N PHE A 147 -3.89 12.85 5.03
CA PHE A 147 -5.22 13.06 4.45
C PHE A 147 -5.18 13.19 2.92
N LEU A 148 -4.22 13.97 2.40
CA LEU A 148 -4.02 14.11 0.95
C LEU A 148 -3.68 12.77 0.29
N GLN A 149 -2.79 11.98 0.90
CA GLN A 149 -2.43 10.65 0.41
C GLN A 149 -3.64 9.70 0.38
N GLN A 150 -4.47 9.73 1.42
CA GLN A 150 -5.68 8.90 1.48
C GLN A 150 -6.70 9.30 0.42
N LYS A 151 -6.87 10.60 0.13
CA LYS A 151 -7.73 11.06 -0.97
C LYS A 151 -7.28 10.57 -2.34
N MET A 152 -5.98 10.38 -2.54
CA MET A 152 -5.42 9.89 -3.81
C MET A 152 -5.46 8.37 -3.93
N THR A 153 -5.59 7.66 -2.82
CA THR A 153 -5.58 6.20 -2.78
C THR A 153 -6.99 5.65 -2.98
N PRO A 154 -7.21 4.74 -3.95
CA PRO A 154 -8.49 4.09 -4.11
C PRO A 154 -8.87 3.34 -2.83
N THR A 155 -9.97 3.72 -2.20
CA THR A 155 -10.47 3.05 -0.99
C THR A 155 -11.12 1.72 -1.39
N ALA A 156 -10.65 0.63 -0.80
CA ALA A 156 -11.08 -0.72 -1.12
C ALA A 156 -12.40 -1.09 -0.41
N GLY A 157 -13.52 -0.43 -0.74
CA GLY A 157 -14.83 -0.77 -0.18
C GLY A 157 -15.71 0.46 0.09
N ALA A 158 -17.02 0.29 0.00
CA ALA A 158 -18.02 1.35 0.21
C ALA A 158 -18.70 1.26 1.59
N ASP A 159 -18.07 0.58 2.55
CA ASP A 159 -18.62 0.47 3.90
C ASP A 159 -18.31 1.73 4.73
N SER A 160 -19.28 2.20 5.52
CA SER A 160 -19.17 3.40 6.38
C SER A 160 -17.97 3.38 7.35
N SER A 161 -17.44 2.19 7.65
CA SER A 161 -16.21 2.00 8.40
C SER A 161 -14.98 2.57 7.67
N GLN A 162 -14.91 2.45 6.33
CA GLN A 162 -13.78 2.95 5.55
C GLN A 162 -13.79 4.47 5.39
N SER A 163 -14.97 5.08 5.21
CA SER A 163 -15.08 6.54 5.18
C SER A 163 -14.70 7.17 6.51
N THR A 164 -15.03 6.51 7.63
CA THR A 164 -14.61 6.95 8.96
C THR A 164 -13.09 6.89 9.11
N MET A 165 -12.47 5.80 8.62
CA MET A 165 -11.03 5.61 8.66
C MET A 165 -10.26 6.71 7.92
N MET A 166 -10.81 7.23 6.82
CA MET A 166 -10.23 8.32 6.03
C MET A 166 -10.09 9.64 6.81
N TYR A 167 -10.90 9.86 7.84
CA TYR A 167 -10.81 11.08 8.67
C TYR A 167 -10.09 10.84 9.99
N ILE A 168 -10.29 9.67 10.60
CA ILE A 168 -9.67 9.34 11.88
C ILE A 168 -8.16 9.11 11.73
N MET A 169 -7.71 8.40 10.70
CA MET A 169 -6.29 8.07 10.57
C MET A 169 -5.38 9.29 10.42
N PRO A 170 -5.70 10.29 9.58
CA PRO A 170 -4.87 11.49 9.48
C PRO A 170 -4.75 12.25 10.81
N PHE A 171 -5.84 12.33 11.57
CA PHE A 171 -5.82 12.93 12.90
C PHE A 171 -4.94 12.11 13.86
N PHE A 172 -5.12 10.78 13.88
CA PHE A 172 -4.34 9.87 14.70
C PHE A 172 -2.84 9.94 14.37
N ILE A 173 -2.47 9.95 13.09
CA ILE A 173 -1.09 10.09 12.65
C ILE A 173 -0.52 11.46 12.98
N GLY A 174 -1.30 12.53 12.80
CA GLY A 174 -0.90 13.88 13.23
C GLY A 174 -0.58 13.90 14.72
N TRP A 175 -1.49 13.41 15.56
CA TRP A 175 -1.27 13.28 17.01
C TRP A 175 -0.05 12.40 17.36
N LEU A 176 0.06 11.23 16.74
CA LEU A 176 1.17 10.30 16.98
C LEU A 176 2.53 10.96 16.69
N THR A 177 2.65 11.68 15.57
CA THR A 177 3.90 12.37 15.22
C THR A 177 4.24 13.56 16.11
N ILE A 178 3.28 14.12 16.84
CA ILE A 178 3.53 15.10 17.91
C ILE A 178 4.07 14.40 19.15
N THR A 179 3.52 13.24 19.51
CA THR A 179 3.94 12.50 20.71
C THR A 179 5.33 11.87 20.60
N LEU A 180 5.71 11.45 19.40
CA LEU A 180 7.01 10.83 19.13
C LEU A 180 8.13 11.88 18.98
N LYS A 181 9.39 11.41 19.00
CA LYS A 181 10.55 12.25 18.67
C LYS A 181 10.43 12.79 17.24
N ALA A 182 10.78 14.05 17.05
CA ALA A 182 10.62 14.76 15.78
C ALA A 182 11.37 14.09 14.61
N GLY A 183 12.48 13.39 14.84
CA GLY A 183 13.16 12.59 13.82
C GLY A 183 12.29 11.45 13.27
N VAL A 184 11.55 10.76 14.15
CA VAL A 184 10.59 9.72 13.74
C VAL A 184 9.41 10.35 12.98
N GLY A 185 8.89 11.48 13.48
CA GLY A 185 7.83 12.23 12.80
C GLY A 185 8.27 12.76 11.41
N LEU A 186 9.52 13.19 11.28
CA LEU A 186 10.11 13.65 10.04
C LEU A 186 10.17 12.51 9.02
N TYR A 187 10.66 11.35 9.43
CA TYR A 187 10.62 10.15 8.60
C TYR A 187 9.20 9.82 8.14
N TRP A 188 8.23 9.82 9.05
CA TRP A 188 6.84 9.53 8.70
C TRP A 188 6.32 10.50 7.64
N THR A 189 6.51 11.79 7.89
CA THR A 189 6.06 12.87 7.00
C THR A 189 6.74 12.78 5.63
N ALA A 190 8.06 12.61 5.60
CA ALA A 190 8.82 12.43 4.36
C ALA A 190 8.36 11.19 3.59
N SER A 191 8.13 10.07 4.28
CA SER A 191 7.64 8.83 3.66
C SER A 191 6.23 8.99 3.07
N THR A 192 5.35 9.75 3.74
CA THR A 192 4.02 10.07 3.21
C THR A 192 4.12 10.94 1.95
N ILE A 193 4.89 12.02 1.99
CA ILE A 193 5.09 12.93 0.86
C ILE A 193 5.69 12.19 -0.35
N LEU A 194 6.76 11.43 -0.13
CA LEU A 194 7.36 10.62 -1.17
C LEU A 194 6.41 9.53 -1.67
N GLY A 195 5.55 8.97 -0.80
CA GLY A 195 4.51 8.03 -1.19
C GLY A 195 3.46 8.65 -2.11
N ILE A 196 3.06 9.91 -1.86
CA ILE A 196 2.18 10.68 -2.75
C ILE A 196 2.84 10.86 -4.12
N ALA A 197 4.10 11.30 -4.14
CA ALA A 197 4.85 11.48 -5.38
C ALA A 197 4.97 10.15 -6.15
N GLN A 198 5.29 9.08 -5.45
CA GLN A 198 5.41 7.74 -6.00
C GLN A 198 4.08 7.25 -6.59
N GLN A 199 2.97 7.43 -5.88
CA GLN A 199 1.63 7.08 -6.35
C GLN A 199 1.24 7.90 -7.57
N TRP A 200 1.54 9.20 -7.58
CA TRP A 200 1.30 10.06 -8.72
C TRP A 200 2.06 9.57 -9.97
N VAL A 201 3.34 9.22 -9.82
CA VAL A 201 4.15 8.64 -10.90
C VAL A 201 3.53 7.33 -11.40
N ILE A 202 3.18 6.42 -10.51
CA ILE A 202 2.66 5.10 -10.88
C ILE A 202 1.29 5.22 -11.58
N ASN A 203 0.40 6.05 -11.05
CA ASN A 203 -0.91 6.31 -11.65
C ASN A 203 -0.77 6.94 -13.05
N ARG A 204 0.13 7.91 -13.19
CA ARG A 204 0.30 8.67 -14.44
C ARG A 204 1.01 7.89 -15.52
N PHE A 205 2.04 7.12 -15.19
CA PHE A 205 2.95 6.51 -16.17
C PHE A 205 2.78 5.00 -16.33
N ILE A 206 2.30 4.29 -15.30
CA ILE A 206 2.17 2.83 -15.33
C ILE A 206 0.71 2.44 -15.54
N LEU A 207 -0.18 2.81 -14.62
CA LEU A 207 -1.58 2.38 -14.66
C LEU A 207 -2.32 2.96 -15.88
N ALA A 208 -2.08 4.22 -16.23
CA ALA A 208 -2.68 4.84 -17.42
C ALA A 208 -2.34 4.12 -18.75
N LYS A 209 -1.21 3.40 -18.81
CA LYS A 209 -0.75 2.67 -20.00
C LYS A 209 -1.39 1.28 -20.12
N GLU A 210 -1.86 0.69 -19.02
CA GLU A 210 -2.46 -0.65 -18.97
C GLU A 210 -3.96 -0.65 -19.36
N SER A 211 -4.63 0.50 -19.22
CA SER A 211 -6.08 0.69 -19.44
C SER A 211 -6.66 0.42 -20.84
N PRO A 212 -5.91 0.25 -21.95
CA PRO A 212 -6.54 -0.08 -23.25
C PRO A 212 -6.40 -1.53 -23.77
N LYS A 213 -5.64 -2.44 -23.13
CA LYS A 213 -5.31 -3.75 -23.76
C LYS A 213 -5.63 -5.02 -22.96
N GLU A 214 -5.72 -4.97 -21.64
CA GLU A 214 -5.95 -6.17 -20.81
C GLU A 214 -7.42 -6.60 -20.71
N GLU A 215 -8.38 -5.68 -20.91
CA GLU A 215 -9.82 -6.00 -20.86
C GLU A 215 -10.25 -6.90 -22.04
N LEU A 216 -9.55 -6.85 -23.19
CA LEU A 216 -9.85 -7.69 -24.35
C LEU A 216 -9.11 -9.04 -24.41
N SER A 217 -8.14 -9.30 -23.52
CA SER A 217 -7.43 -10.59 -23.47
C SER A 217 -8.05 -11.55 -22.47
N GLY A 218 -8.50 -11.06 -21.31
CA GLY A 218 -9.14 -11.90 -20.28
C GLY A 218 -10.49 -12.47 -20.70
N GLU A 219 -11.24 -11.74 -21.53
CA GLU A 219 -12.54 -12.19 -22.04
C GLU A 219 -12.37 -13.33 -23.08
N LYS A 220 -11.31 -13.28 -23.90
CA LYS A 220 -11.01 -14.33 -24.90
C LYS A 220 -10.55 -15.64 -24.26
N ASP A 221 -9.83 -15.58 -23.14
CA ASP A 221 -9.36 -16.78 -22.43
C ASP A 221 -10.48 -17.48 -21.64
N GLN A 222 -11.48 -16.73 -21.17
CA GLN A 222 -12.65 -17.29 -20.48
C GLN A 222 -13.68 -17.86 -21.46
N GLU A 223 -13.90 -17.22 -22.61
CA GLU A 223 -14.84 -17.71 -23.63
C GLU A 223 -14.32 -19.00 -24.33
N GLN A 224 -13.01 -19.21 -24.40
CA GLN A 224 -12.42 -20.44 -24.95
C GLN A 224 -12.46 -21.63 -23.97
N LYS A 225 -12.42 -21.39 -22.65
CA LYS A 225 -12.48 -22.47 -21.65
C LYS A 225 -13.90 -22.99 -21.37
N GLY A 226 -14.93 -22.28 -21.83
CA GLY A 226 -16.35 -22.59 -21.57
C GLY A 226 -17.11 -23.38 -22.65
N LYS A 227 -16.52 -23.66 -23.83
CA LYS A 227 -17.24 -24.41 -24.88
C LYS A 227 -17.23 -25.93 -24.58
N PRO A 228 -18.41 -26.57 -24.40
CA PRO A 228 -18.46 -28.02 -24.25
C PRO A 228 -18.01 -28.69 -25.57
N LYS A 229 -17.08 -29.64 -25.48
CA LYS A 229 -16.74 -30.56 -26.58
C LYS A 229 -18.04 -31.25 -27.01
N LYS A 230 -18.54 -30.93 -28.22
CA LYS A 230 -19.61 -31.69 -28.87
C LYS A 230 -19.24 -33.17 -28.86
N ALA A 231 -20.01 -33.98 -28.12
CA ALA A 231 -19.93 -35.43 -28.19
C ALA A 231 -20.32 -35.85 -29.62
N LYS A 232 -19.50 -36.71 -30.23
CA LYS A 232 -19.78 -37.33 -31.54
C LYS A 232 -21.11 -38.10 -31.48
N PRO A 233 -21.95 -38.06 -32.53
CA PRO A 233 -23.09 -38.97 -32.64
C PRO A 233 -22.57 -40.40 -32.73
N LYS A 234 -23.11 -41.31 -31.92
CA LYS A 234 -22.94 -42.75 -32.15
C LYS A 234 -23.84 -43.12 -33.32
N GLU A 235 -23.24 -43.53 -34.44
CA GLU A 235 -23.92 -44.25 -35.51
C GLU A 235 -24.57 -45.51 -34.95
N SER A 236 -25.89 -45.59 -35.09
CA SER A 236 -26.66 -46.81 -34.95
C SER A 236 -26.54 -47.59 -36.25
N THR A 237 -25.68 -48.62 -36.27
CA THR A 237 -25.73 -49.65 -37.31
C THR A 237 -26.94 -50.53 -37.04
N GLN A 238 -28.04 -50.23 -37.72
CA GLN A 238 -29.07 -51.21 -38.06
C GLN A 238 -28.46 -52.12 -39.14
N GLN A 239 -28.34 -53.42 -38.87
CA GLN A 239 -28.25 -54.43 -39.91
C GLN A 239 -29.65 -54.96 -40.17
N GLU A 240 -30.02 -54.93 -41.45
CA GLU A 240 -31.27 -55.41 -42.04
C GLU A 240 -31.53 -56.90 -41.81
N SER A 241 -32.82 -57.21 -41.76
CA SER A 241 -33.46 -58.51 -41.99
C SER A 241 -33.07 -59.13 -43.34
N THR A 242 -33.00 -60.48 -43.43
CA THR A 242 -33.79 -61.34 -44.35
C THR A 242 -33.25 -62.78 -44.35
N GLN A 243 -34.15 -63.75 -44.10
CA GLN A 243 -34.11 -65.20 -44.36
C GLN A 243 -33.12 -66.10 -43.60
#